data_AF-A0A1R1M9X5-F1
#
_entry.id   AF-A0A1R1M9X5-F1
#
_cell.length_a   1.000
_cell.length_b   1.000
_cell.length_c   1.000
_cell.angle_alpha   90.00
_cell.angle_beta   90.00
_cell.angle_gamma   90.00
#
_symmetry.space_group_name_H-M   'P 1'
#
loop_
_entity.id
_entity.type
_entity.pdbx_description
1 polymer ?
#
loop_
_entity_poly.entity_id
_entity_poly.type
_entity_poly.pdbx_seq_one_letter_code
_entity_poly.pdbx_strand_id
1 'polypeptide(L)'
;MDDASRKKYYEEGASSYYDNEGELINPYPQDTDAHLEFERGWSQTLRRQSASSFRKGKQSSPVSFQDKYADMWGSHSEVGEQASNSYAEIKG
;
A
#
# COMPACT_ATOMS: atom_id res chain seq x y z
N MET A 1 23.75 -10.83 -5.17
CA MET A 1 23.34 -9.77 -6.11
C MET A 1 23.29 -8.44 -5.36
N ASP A 2 23.66 -7.31 -5.99
CA ASP A 2 23.63 -5.98 -5.35
C ASP A 2 22.26 -5.30 -5.43
N ASP A 3 22.05 -4.27 -4.62
CA ASP A 3 20.76 -3.57 -4.49
C ASP A 3 20.32 -2.88 -5.79
N ALA A 4 21.26 -2.31 -6.54
CA ALA A 4 20.96 -1.64 -7.80
C ALA A 4 20.49 -2.64 -8.86
N SER A 5 21.14 -3.81 -8.94
CA SER A 5 20.70 -4.91 -9.80
C SER A 5 19.30 -5.40 -9.43
N ARG A 6 18.96 -5.52 -8.14
CA ARG A 6 17.61 -5.94 -7.71
C ARG A 6 16.56 -4.94 -8.14
N LYS A 7 16.83 -3.66 -7.90
CA LYS A 7 15.94 -2.57 -8.31
C LYS A 7 15.72 -2.57 -9.82
N LYS A 8 16.78 -2.78 -10.61
CA LYS A 8 16.70 -2.87 -12.06
C LYS A 8 15.74 -3.98 -12.51
N TYR A 9 15.93 -5.22 -12.04
CA TYR A 9 15.07 -6.33 -12.48
C TYR A 9 13.63 -6.17 -11.98
N TYR A 10 13.44 -5.61 -10.79
CA TYR A 10 12.12 -5.26 -10.28
C TYR A 10 11.40 -4.24 -11.19
N GLU A 11 12.09 -3.17 -11.59
CA GLU A 11 11.55 -2.14 -12.49
C GLU A 11 11.28 -2.68 -13.90
N GLU A 12 12.14 -3.57 -14.38
CA GLU A 12 11.98 -4.27 -15.66
C GLU A 12 10.75 -5.17 -15.65
N GLY A 13 10.57 -5.97 -14.60
CA GLY A 13 9.37 -6.79 -14.41
C GLY A 13 8.10 -5.94 -14.34
N ALA A 14 8.14 -4.82 -13.62
CA ALA A 14 7.02 -3.90 -13.54
C ALA A 14 6.66 -3.27 -14.90
N SER A 15 7.64 -2.97 -15.74
CA SER A 15 7.45 -2.39 -17.08
C SER A 15 6.93 -3.43 -18.08
N SER A 16 7.47 -4.65 -18.02
CA SER A 16 7.08 -5.76 -18.89
C SER A 16 5.59 -6.11 -18.79
N TYR A 17 4.94 -5.85 -17.65
CA TYR A 17 3.50 -5.99 -17.50
C TYR A 17 2.74 -5.13 -18.52
N TYR A 18 3.17 -3.90 -18.76
CA TYR A 18 2.52 -3.01 -19.73
C TYR A 18 2.90 -3.36 -21.17
N ASP A 19 4.16 -3.73 -21.39
CA ASP A 19 4.68 -4.04 -22.73
C ASP A 19 4.08 -5.35 -23.29
N ASN A 20 3.81 -6.33 -22.42
CA ASN A 20 3.27 -7.64 -22.79
C ASN A 20 1.76 -7.78 -22.48
N GLU A 21 1.02 -6.68 -22.39
CA GLU A 21 -0.44 -6.67 -22.16
C GLU A 21 -0.90 -7.48 -20.93
N GLY A 22 -0.05 -7.56 -19.91
CA GLY A 22 -0.31 -8.31 -18.69
C GLY A 22 0.02 -9.79 -18.76
N GLU A 23 0.79 -10.25 -19.76
CA GLU A 23 1.41 -11.58 -19.76
C GLU A 23 2.77 -11.56 -19.05
N LEU A 24 3.10 -12.65 -18.33
CA LEU A 24 4.38 -12.81 -17.65
C LEU A 24 5.39 -13.50 -18.57
N ILE A 25 6.22 -12.69 -19.23
CA ILE A 25 7.33 -13.17 -20.06
C ILE A 25 8.64 -12.79 -19.37
N ASN A 26 9.18 -13.71 -18.58
CA ASN A 26 10.41 -13.50 -17.83
C ASN A 26 11.63 -14.03 -18.63
N PRO A 27 12.58 -13.18 -19.05
CA PRO A 27 13.74 -13.62 -19.82
C PRO A 27 14.84 -14.27 -18.96
N TYR A 28 14.72 -14.21 -17.63
CA TYR A 28 15.74 -14.70 -16.70
C TYR A 28 15.54 -16.19 -16.38
N PRO A 29 16.64 -16.97 -16.21
CA PRO A 29 16.55 -18.37 -15.83
C PRO A 29 15.81 -18.55 -14.50
N GLN A 30 14.99 -19.59 -14.42
CA GLN A 30 14.28 -19.95 -13.18
C GLN A 30 15.25 -20.13 -12.01
N ASP A 31 14.76 -19.90 -10.79
CA ASP A 31 15.51 -19.98 -9.53
C ASP A 31 16.70 -19.02 -9.39
N THR A 32 16.82 -18.03 -10.28
CA THR A 32 17.81 -16.95 -10.10
C THR A 32 17.20 -15.76 -9.36
N ASP A 33 18.03 -15.03 -8.61
CA ASP A 33 17.63 -13.77 -7.94
C ASP A 33 17.00 -12.79 -8.95
N ALA A 34 17.50 -12.75 -10.18
CA ALA A 34 16.99 -11.91 -11.25
C ALA A 34 15.56 -12.29 -11.64
N HIS A 35 15.30 -13.59 -11.80
CA HIS A 35 13.97 -14.12 -12.09
C HIS A 35 12.97 -13.76 -10.98
N LEU A 36 13.35 -13.98 -9.72
CA LEU A 36 12.49 -13.68 -8.55
C LEU A 36 12.15 -12.19 -8.43
N GLU A 37 13.13 -11.30 -8.57
CA GLU A 37 12.88 -9.85 -8.46
C GLU A 37 12.05 -9.33 -9.65
N PHE A 38 12.25 -9.88 -10.85
CA PHE A 38 11.42 -9.57 -12.02
C PHE A 38 9.95 -9.96 -11.77
N GLU A 39 9.68 -11.20 -11.37
CA GLU A 39 8.31 -11.66 -11.09
C GLU A 39 7.66 -10.85 -9.96
N ARG A 40 8.45 -10.43 -8.97
CA ARG A 40 7.98 -9.58 -7.88
C ARG A 40 7.53 -8.21 -8.39
N GLY A 41 8.31 -7.58 -9.26
CA GLY A 41 7.95 -6.31 -9.91
C GLY A 41 6.66 -6.43 -10.71
N TRP A 42 6.58 -7.43 -11.57
CA TRP A 42 5.41 -7.73 -12.40
C TRP A 42 4.16 -7.99 -11.56
N SER A 43 4.26 -8.86 -10.55
CA SER A 43 3.15 -9.24 -9.67
C SER A 43 2.60 -8.06 -8.87
N GLN A 44 3.47 -7.12 -8.48
CA GLN A 44 3.05 -5.91 -7.79
C GLN A 44 2.30 -4.96 -8.72
N THR A 45 2.71 -4.86 -9.99
CA THR A 45 1.96 -4.08 -10.99
C THR A 45 0.58 -4.68 -11.22
N LEU A 46 0.48 -6.00 -11.40
CA LEU A 46 -0.80 -6.71 -11.53
C LEU A 46 -1.74 -6.41 -10.34
N ARG A 47 -1.22 -6.49 -9.11
CA ARG A 47 -2.00 -6.18 -7.88
C ARG A 47 -2.48 -4.73 -7.82
N ARG A 48 -1.67 -3.77 -8.29
CA ARG A 48 -2.05 -2.36 -8.32
C ARG A 48 -3.18 -2.12 -9.32
N GLN A 49 -3.12 -2.77 -10.48
CA GLN A 49 -4.17 -2.67 -11.49
C GLN A 49 -5.48 -3.29 -11.00
N SER A 50 -5.43 -4.48 -10.40
CA SER A 50 -6.63 -5.11 -9.82
C SER A 50 -7.23 -4.31 -8.66
N ALA A 51 -6.39 -3.69 -7.82
CA ALA A 51 -6.83 -2.80 -6.74
C ALA A 51 -7.46 -1.49 -7.28
N SER A 52 -6.95 -0.97 -8.40
CA SER A 52 -7.52 0.19 -9.09
C SER A 52 -8.94 -0.10 -9.60
N SER A 53 -9.15 -1.29 -10.17
CA SER A 53 -10.49 -1.76 -10.57
C SER A 53 -11.45 -1.90 -9.38
N PHE A 54 -10.95 -2.32 -8.21
CA PHE A 54 -11.77 -2.47 -7.00
C PHE A 54 -12.17 -1.13 -6.36
N ARG A 55 -11.29 -0.12 -6.38
CA ARG A 55 -11.55 1.19 -5.77
C ARG A 55 -12.52 2.07 -6.57
N LYS A 56 -12.79 1.74 -7.84
CA LYS A 56 -13.85 2.41 -8.62
C LYS A 56 -15.27 2.04 -8.15
N GLY A 57 -15.43 1.01 -7.31
CA GLY A 57 -16.75 0.50 -6.90
C GLY A 57 -17.21 0.82 -5.47
N LYS A 58 -16.32 1.22 -4.54
CA LYS A 58 -16.69 1.44 -3.14
C LYS A 58 -15.84 2.56 -2.52
N GLN A 59 -16.36 3.78 -2.54
CA GLN A 59 -16.07 4.78 -1.51
C GLN A 59 -16.72 4.31 -0.20
N SER A 60 -16.25 3.21 0.39
CA SER A 60 -16.47 3.03 1.82
C SER A 60 -15.43 3.89 2.50
N SER A 61 -15.85 5.00 3.09
CA SER A 61 -15.01 5.84 3.95
C SER A 61 -14.11 4.95 4.81
N PRO A 62 -12.81 5.27 4.94
CA PRO A 62 -11.95 4.52 5.84
C PRO A 62 -12.59 4.62 7.24
N VAL A 63 -13.03 3.48 7.76
CA VAL A 63 -13.48 3.36 9.15
C VAL A 63 -12.31 3.89 9.98
N SER A 64 -12.51 5.00 10.67
CA SER A 64 -11.42 5.66 11.37
C SER A 64 -10.86 4.71 12.41
N PHE A 65 -9.58 4.88 12.77
CA PHE A 65 -8.99 4.07 13.83
C PHE A 65 -9.84 4.16 15.11
N GLN A 66 -10.44 5.32 15.39
CA GLN A 66 -11.39 5.52 16.49
C GLN A 66 -12.64 4.64 16.36
N ASP A 67 -13.28 4.58 15.20
CA ASP A 67 -14.49 3.76 14.98
C ASP A 67 -14.22 2.26 15.17
N LYS A 68 -13.03 1.80 14.78
CA LYS A 68 -12.66 0.38 14.89
C LYS A 68 -12.48 -0.08 16.34
N TYR A 69 -12.09 0.82 17.24
CA TYR A 69 -11.81 0.50 18.65
C TYR A 69 -12.83 1.07 19.63
N ALA A 70 -13.86 1.77 19.16
CA ALA A 70 -14.92 2.35 20.00
C ALA A 70 -15.64 1.30 20.87
N ASP A 71 -15.97 0.15 20.28
CA ASP A 71 -16.59 -0.97 21.02
C ASP A 71 -15.61 -1.71 21.95
N MET A 72 -14.31 -1.62 21.68
CA MET A 72 -13.29 -2.36 22.43
C MET A 72 -12.95 -1.69 23.77
N TRP A 73 -13.18 -0.38 23.88
CA TRP A 73 -12.89 0.40 25.08
C TRP A 73 -14.11 0.77 25.91
N GLY A 74 -15.30 0.26 25.57
CA GLY A 74 -16.51 0.38 26.39
C GLY A 74 -16.88 1.84 26.64
N SER A 75 -17.78 2.36 25.80
CA SER A 75 -18.43 3.64 26.01
C SER A 75 -19.09 3.71 27.41
N HIS A 76 -18.38 4.29 28.39
CA HIS A 76 -18.99 4.81 29.60
C HIS A 76 -19.30 6.30 29.37
N SER A 77 -20.59 6.58 29.45
CA SER A 77 -21.26 7.86 29.26
C SER A 77 -20.88 8.92 30.31
N GLU A 78 -20.94 10.18 29.85
CA GLU A 78 -21.32 11.39 30.60
C GLU A 78 -20.44 11.87 31.76
N VAL A 79 -19.58 12.86 31.48
CA VAL A 79 -19.49 14.10 32.29
C VAL A 79 -19.19 15.27 31.33
N GLY A 80 -19.93 16.37 31.49
CA GLY A 80 -19.87 17.55 30.63
C GLY A 80 -18.66 18.45 30.84
N GLU A 81 -18.77 19.63 30.22
CA GLU A 81 -18.00 20.85 30.44
C GLU A 81 -16.55 20.94 29.89
N GLN A 82 -16.43 21.83 28.90
CA GLN A 82 -15.40 22.86 28.72
C GLN A 82 -13.95 22.51 29.13
N ALA A 83 -13.07 22.32 28.13
CA ALA A 83 -11.66 22.71 28.25
C ALA A 83 -11.03 22.99 26.87
N SER A 84 -11.00 24.29 26.55
CA SER A 84 -10.03 25.04 25.75
C SER A 84 -8.94 24.31 24.94
N ASN A 85 -8.85 24.67 23.66
CA ASN A 85 -7.66 24.50 22.80
C ASN A 85 -6.39 25.02 23.49
N SER A 86 -5.46 24.13 23.83
CA SER A 86 -4.12 24.47 24.34
C SER A 86 -3.02 24.06 23.35
N TYR A 87 -3.09 24.57 22.12
CA TYR A 87 -1.97 24.55 21.18
C TYR A 87 -1.89 25.89 20.43
N ALA A 88 -1.73 26.96 21.19
CA ALA A 88 -1.11 28.19 20.71
C ALA A 88 -0.36 28.80 21.90
N GLU A 89 0.87 29.24 21.66
CA GLU A 89 1.74 30.01 22.56
C GLU A 89 2.58 29.21 23.57
N ILE A 90 3.60 28.53 23.05
CA ILE A 90 4.91 28.49 23.72
C ILE A 90 5.97 28.80 22.67
N LYS A 91 6.38 30.08 22.59
CA LYS A 91 7.72 30.69 22.38
C LYS A 91 7.43 32.21 22.26
N GLY A 92 7.81 33.06 23.20
CA GLY A 92 9.14 33.20 23.79
C GLY A 92 9.85 34.31 23.04
#